data_AF-A0AAD5YPL3-F1
#
_entry.id   AF-A0AAD5YPL3-F1
#
_cell.length_a   1.000
_cell.length_b   1.000
_cell.length_c   1.000
_cell.angle_alpha   90.00
_cell.angle_beta   90.00
_cell.angle_gamma   90.00
#
_symmetry.space_group_name_H-M   'P 1'
#
loop_
_entity.id
_entity.type
_entity.pdbx_description
1 polymer ?
#
loop_
_entity_poly.entity_id
_entity_poly.type
_entity_poly.pdbx_seq_one_letter_code
_entity_poly.pdbx_strand_id
1 'polypeptide(L)'
;MIKERKFAVHPNVLSCLLHLRLRTELGVRASDTKVEKETQDARDQRRRKGKKTDQPYLSKKARKVQKEKKEIEREMREAEAEIDKEDRAATQTETLKLLFALYFRILKNPRPSPLLPAALTGIAKFAHLVNIDFFRDLMKVLKELISLEAEDASDAEEAVEPARNQRNTRHRLLCIVTAFDLLSGQGEALNIDLSDFITQLYGMILPLTLVNDIESVVASSAPSNMTAQYTTGAHSTSNSSKDKKSHSSTTSINSVSSSSPLTIPPPPSISDLLFRALHTVFSPRTGGSTAAPPWRSAAFSKRLLTAALHWPPSSALRALDLVHDLIAKNPKLEALLSTEDRIFDGIYRADVDDPQLCHPYGTAFWELQTLATSHIDPSVRTAAENLLNYNSTSASH
;
A
#
# COMPACT_ATOMS: atom_id res chain seq x y z
N MET A 1 3.54 26.13 10.72
CA MET A 1 3.18 25.89 9.30
C MET A 1 1.85 25.17 9.06
N ILE A 2 1.69 23.87 9.36
CA ILE A 2 0.45 23.12 9.00
C ILE A 2 -0.78 23.63 9.78
N LYS A 3 -0.60 23.93 11.08
CA LYS A 3 -1.64 24.50 11.95
C LYS A 3 -2.06 25.91 11.52
N GLU A 4 -1.08 26.76 11.18
CA GLU A 4 -1.32 28.16 10.79
C GLU A 4 -2.01 28.27 9.43
N ARG A 5 -1.71 27.35 8.51
CA ARG A 5 -2.32 27.30 7.18
C ARG A 5 -3.62 26.50 7.14
N LYS A 6 -4.23 26.15 8.28
CA LYS A 6 -5.48 25.37 8.36
C LYS A 6 -5.48 24.13 7.46
N PHE A 7 -4.35 23.40 7.40
CA PHE A 7 -4.20 22.19 6.58
C PHE A 7 -4.30 22.38 5.04
N ALA A 8 -4.27 23.63 4.55
CA ALA A 8 -4.13 23.95 3.13
C ALA A 8 -2.65 23.85 2.70
N VAL A 9 -2.12 22.63 2.70
CA VAL A 9 -0.75 22.32 2.30
C VAL A 9 -0.79 21.27 1.18
N HIS A 10 0.18 21.30 0.28
CA HIS A 10 0.26 20.31 -0.80
C HIS A 10 0.59 18.92 -0.22
N PRO A 11 -0.07 17.83 -0.67
CA PRO A 11 0.15 16.47 -0.16
C PRO A 11 1.61 16.02 -0.16
N ASN A 12 2.40 16.44 -1.17
CA ASN A 12 3.82 16.12 -1.29
C ASN A 12 4.67 16.48 -0.04
N VAL A 13 4.26 17.47 0.75
CA VAL A 13 4.97 17.83 1.99
C VAL A 13 4.91 16.68 3.02
N LEU A 14 3.78 15.99 3.10
CA LEU A 14 3.63 14.81 3.95
C LEU A 14 4.35 13.59 3.36
N SER A 15 4.44 13.50 2.03
CA SER A 15 5.20 12.43 1.36
C SER A 15 6.69 12.44 1.78
N CYS A 16 7.28 13.59 2.08
CA CYS A 16 8.64 13.67 2.62
C CYS A 16 8.77 12.94 3.97
N LEU A 17 7.74 12.99 4.83
CA LEU A 17 7.75 12.31 6.13
C LEU A 17 7.71 10.78 5.98
N LEU A 18 7.23 10.26 4.84
CA LEU A 18 7.26 8.82 4.56
C LEU A 18 8.69 8.29 4.40
N HIS A 19 9.68 9.13 4.07
CA HIS A 19 11.06 8.69 3.87
C HIS A 19 11.90 8.65 5.16
N LEU A 20 11.30 8.96 6.31
CA LEU A 20 11.97 8.83 7.60
C LEU A 20 12.35 7.36 7.87
N ARG A 21 13.64 7.12 8.09
CA ARG A 21 14.25 5.78 8.26
C ARG A 21 14.12 5.22 9.68
N LEU A 22 13.00 5.48 10.35
CA LEU A 22 12.77 5.07 11.74
C LEU A 22 12.76 3.54 11.90
N ARG A 23 12.27 2.81 10.88
CA ARG A 23 12.17 1.35 10.86
C ARG A 23 13.53 0.63 10.80
N THR A 24 14.49 1.21 10.10
CA THR A 24 15.85 0.63 9.92
C THR A 24 16.80 0.94 11.07
N GLU A 25 16.41 1.78 12.03
CA GLU A 25 17.31 2.21 13.11
C GLU A 25 16.87 1.73 14.49
N LEU A 26 15.58 1.41 14.70
CA LEU A 26 15.08 0.80 15.94
C LEU A 26 15.23 -0.73 15.97
N GLY A 27 15.11 -1.40 14.81
CA GLY A 27 15.11 -2.87 14.70
C GLY A 27 16.40 -3.47 14.16
N VAL A 28 17.33 -2.65 13.69
CA VAL A 28 18.63 -3.11 13.24
C VAL A 28 19.54 -3.00 14.46
N ARG A 29 19.85 -4.16 15.05
CA ARG A 29 21.24 -4.46 15.41
C ARG A 29 22.07 -3.91 14.26
N ALA A 30 22.52 -2.66 14.37
CA ALA A 30 23.49 -2.09 13.46
C ALA A 30 24.65 -3.04 13.59
N SER A 31 24.73 -3.97 12.65
CA SER A 31 25.91 -4.78 12.45
C SER A 31 27.05 -3.79 12.52
N ASP A 32 28.00 -4.07 13.40
CA ASP A 32 29.25 -3.34 13.63
C ASP A 32 30.14 -3.34 12.37
N THR A 33 29.56 -3.06 11.20
CA THR A 33 30.14 -3.19 9.87
C THR A 33 30.01 -1.87 9.13
N LYS A 34 30.36 -0.78 9.82
CA LYS A 34 30.93 0.41 9.17
C LYS A 34 32.30 0.76 9.74
N VAL A 35 33.14 -0.28 9.86
CA VAL A 35 34.60 -0.23 9.77
C VAL A 35 34.89 -1.58 9.10
N GLU A 36 35.16 -1.77 7.81
CA GLU A 36 36.00 -1.09 6.84
C GLU A 36 35.44 -1.45 5.45
N LYS A 37 35.00 -0.47 4.65
CA LYS A 37 35.13 -0.59 3.19
C LYS A 37 36.18 0.43 2.76
N GLU A 38 37.35 0.34 3.39
CA GLU A 38 38.58 0.73 2.73
C GLU A 38 38.68 -0.19 1.51
N THR A 39 38.39 0.40 0.36
CA THR A 39 38.64 -0.14 -0.97
C THR A 39 39.91 -0.99 -0.97
N GLN A 40 39.84 -2.19 -1.56
CA GLN A 40 41.01 -3.06 -1.79
C GLN A 40 42.17 -2.34 -2.51
N ASP A 41 41.88 -1.20 -3.17
CA ASP A 41 42.86 -0.25 -3.70
C ASP A 41 43.83 0.35 -2.65
N ALA A 42 43.45 0.38 -1.36
CA ALA A 42 44.31 0.88 -0.28
C ALA A 42 45.30 -0.19 0.24
N ARG A 43 44.98 -1.49 0.08
CA ARG A 43 45.88 -2.58 0.50
C ARG A 43 47.02 -2.81 -0.49
N ASP A 44 46.77 -2.62 -1.79
CA ASP A 44 47.83 -2.72 -2.81
C ASP A 44 48.77 -1.50 -2.83
N GLN A 45 48.32 -0.33 -2.35
CA GLN A 45 49.21 0.82 -2.15
C GLN A 45 50.10 0.70 -0.90
N ARG A 46 49.67 -0.03 0.14
CA ARG A 46 50.46 -0.23 1.37
C ARG A 46 51.62 -1.20 1.21
N ARG A 47 51.60 -2.11 0.24
CA ARG A 47 52.73 -3.02 -0.04
C ARG A 47 53.84 -2.39 -0.89
N ARG A 48 53.61 -1.24 -1.53
CA ARG A 48 54.60 -0.56 -2.40
C ARG A 48 55.30 0.65 -1.79
N LYS A 49 55.00 1.02 -0.54
CA LYS A 49 55.66 2.15 0.13
C LYS A 49 56.26 1.73 1.46
N GLY A 50 57.42 1.07 1.39
CA GLY A 50 58.36 1.06 2.50
C GLY A 50 58.81 2.49 2.80
N LYS A 51 58.06 3.21 3.64
CA LYS A 51 58.49 4.47 4.24
C LYS A 51 58.07 4.43 5.70
N LYS A 52 59.01 4.05 6.57
CA LYS A 52 58.95 4.43 7.99
C LYS A 52 58.99 5.95 8.00
N THR A 53 57.82 6.57 8.12
CA THR A 53 57.71 8.01 8.31
C THR A 53 58.34 8.36 9.64
N ASP A 54 59.17 9.40 9.59
CA ASP A 54 59.88 10.07 10.66
C ASP A 54 59.03 10.16 11.94
N GLN A 55 59.18 9.17 12.84
CA GLN A 55 58.56 9.24 14.15
C GLN A 55 59.52 10.00 15.07
N PRO A 56 59.14 11.17 15.60
CA PRO A 56 59.98 11.89 16.53
C PRO A 56 60.31 10.98 17.73
N TYR A 57 61.57 10.98 18.16
CA TYR A 57 62.03 10.19 19.30
C TYR A 57 61.35 10.68 20.59
N LEU A 58 60.17 10.14 20.88
CA LEU A 58 59.42 10.44 22.10
C LEU A 58 60.14 9.84 23.32
N SER A 59 60.37 10.68 24.32
CA SER A 59 60.86 10.27 25.65
C SER A 59 59.99 9.15 26.24
N LYS A 60 60.60 8.25 27.05
CA LYS A 60 59.90 7.14 27.72
C LYS A 60 58.68 7.62 28.52
N LYS A 61 58.74 8.81 29.12
CA LYS A 61 57.61 9.43 29.84
C LYS A 61 56.50 9.90 28.88
N ALA A 62 56.86 10.48 27.73
CA ALA A 62 55.90 10.94 26.73
C ALA A 62 55.16 9.77 26.04
N ARG A 63 55.85 8.65 25.78
CA ARG A 63 55.20 7.42 25.26
C ARG A 63 54.19 6.81 26.24
N LYS A 64 54.48 6.85 27.55
CA LYS A 64 53.55 6.39 28.59
C LYS A 64 52.27 7.24 28.59
N VAL A 65 52.42 8.57 28.59
CA VAL A 65 51.29 9.52 28.51
C VAL A 65 50.49 9.36 27.21
N GLN A 66 51.15 9.11 26.07
CA GLN A 66 50.44 8.87 24.81
C GLN A 66 49.62 7.57 24.81
N LYS A 67 50.13 6.52 25.49
CA LYS A 67 49.41 5.25 25.64
C LYS A 67 48.20 5.42 26.56
N GLU A 68 48.37 6.11 27.68
CA GLU A 68 47.27 6.47 28.59
C GLU A 68 46.23 7.36 27.89
N LYS A 69 46.66 8.38 27.13
CA LYS A 69 45.75 9.22 26.36
C LYS A 69 44.96 8.45 25.31
N LYS A 70 45.59 7.45 24.66
CA LYS A 70 44.92 6.59 23.67
C LYS A 70 43.94 5.61 24.32
N GLU A 71 44.23 5.17 25.55
CA GLU A 71 43.31 4.36 26.36
C GLU A 71 42.09 5.18 26.78
N ILE A 72 42.30 6.42 27.25
CA ILE A 72 41.22 7.37 27.55
C ILE A 72 40.41 7.70 26.29
N GLU A 73 41.04 7.88 25.13
CA GLU A 73 40.33 8.14 23.87
C GLU A 73 39.49 6.94 23.41
N ARG A 74 39.96 5.71 23.68
CA ARG A 74 39.18 4.50 23.43
C ARG A 74 37.97 4.44 24.36
N GLU A 75 38.16 4.70 25.65
CA GLU A 75 37.08 4.74 26.64
C GLU A 75 36.06 5.86 26.33
N MET A 76 36.52 7.05 25.93
CA MET A 76 35.63 8.13 25.46
C MET A 76 34.84 7.71 24.22
N ARG A 77 35.47 7.04 23.25
CA ARG A 77 34.78 6.59 22.02
C ARG A 77 33.75 5.49 22.31
N GLU A 78 34.01 4.61 23.27
CA GLU A 78 33.05 3.59 23.71
C GLU A 78 31.86 4.24 24.43
N ALA A 79 32.11 5.20 25.33
CA ALA A 79 31.07 5.94 26.02
C ALA A 79 30.23 6.82 25.07
N GLU A 80 30.87 7.53 24.13
CA GLU A 80 30.19 8.31 23.09
C GLU A 80 29.27 7.43 22.23
N ALA A 81 29.71 6.22 21.88
CA ALA A 81 28.92 5.30 21.07
C ALA A 81 27.68 4.73 21.81
N GLU A 82 27.70 4.65 23.14
CA GLU A 82 26.55 4.21 23.94
C GLU A 82 25.54 5.34 24.14
N ILE A 83 26.01 6.53 24.49
CA ILE A 83 25.17 7.74 24.64
C ILE A 83 24.44 8.06 23.32
N ASP A 84 25.13 7.94 22.20
CA ASP A 84 24.61 8.17 20.85
C ASP A 84 23.56 7.12 20.42
N LYS A 85 23.43 5.97 21.11
CA LYS A 85 22.32 5.02 20.88
C LYS A 85 21.09 5.41 21.69
N GLU A 86 21.29 5.82 22.95
CA GLU A 86 20.21 6.23 23.85
C GLU A 86 19.56 7.55 23.38
N ASP A 87 20.37 8.54 23.03
CA ASP A 87 19.90 9.83 22.49
C ASP A 87 19.14 9.65 21.16
N ARG A 88 19.58 8.70 20.31
CA ARG A 88 18.85 8.35 19.09
C ARG A 88 17.50 7.72 19.39
N ALA A 89 17.43 6.80 20.35
CA ALA A 89 16.15 6.19 20.74
C ALA A 89 15.19 7.24 21.32
N ALA A 90 15.70 8.16 22.14
CA ALA A 90 14.91 9.26 22.70
C ALA A 90 14.37 10.20 21.62
N THR A 91 15.25 10.67 20.73
CA THR A 91 14.86 11.58 19.63
C THR A 91 13.92 10.92 18.62
N GLN A 92 14.10 9.63 18.32
CA GLN A 92 13.18 8.88 17.45
C GLN A 92 11.80 8.71 18.09
N THR A 93 11.75 8.42 19.40
CA THR A 93 10.48 8.31 20.14
C THR A 93 9.75 9.65 20.18
N GLU A 94 10.46 10.76 20.41
CA GLU A 94 9.88 12.09 20.36
C GLU A 94 9.40 12.46 18.95
N THR A 95 10.19 12.13 17.93
CA THR A 95 9.82 12.32 16.52
C THR A 95 8.56 11.55 16.16
N LEU A 96 8.43 10.29 16.58
CA LEU A 96 7.23 9.48 16.40
C LEU A 96 6.02 10.11 17.09
N LYS A 97 6.16 10.56 18.34
CA LYS A 97 5.09 11.25 19.07
C LYS A 97 4.61 12.50 18.32
N LEU A 98 5.53 13.34 17.84
CA LEU A 98 5.20 14.55 17.08
C LEU A 98 4.54 14.23 15.73
N LEU A 99 5.03 13.21 15.04
CA LEU A 99 4.53 12.74 13.75
C LEU A 99 3.10 12.19 13.86
N PHE A 100 2.83 11.33 14.85
CA PHE A 100 1.48 10.84 15.11
C PHE A 100 0.56 11.93 15.62
N ALA A 101 1.03 12.83 16.50
CA ALA A 101 0.23 13.98 16.93
C ALA A 101 -0.17 14.88 15.75
N LEU A 102 0.71 15.03 14.75
CA LEU A 102 0.39 15.73 13.51
C LEU A 102 -0.66 14.97 12.69
N TYR A 103 -0.50 13.67 12.47
CA TYR A 103 -1.46 12.87 11.71
C TYR A 103 -2.83 12.80 12.38
N PHE A 104 -2.91 12.54 13.68
CA PHE A 104 -4.17 12.55 14.43
C PHE A 104 -4.86 13.91 14.38
N ARG A 105 -4.08 15.00 14.41
CA ARG A 105 -4.65 16.34 14.25
C ARG A 105 -5.19 16.57 12.85
N ILE A 106 -4.59 15.98 11.81
CA ILE A 106 -5.13 16.00 10.44
C ILE A 106 -6.43 15.19 10.37
N LEU A 107 -6.46 14.00 10.98
CA LEU A 107 -7.61 13.09 10.99
C LEU A 107 -8.80 13.64 11.78
N LYS A 108 -8.56 14.29 12.92
CA LYS A 108 -9.62 14.86 13.78
C LYS A 108 -10.20 16.16 13.24
N ASN A 109 -9.84 16.58 12.02
CA ASN A 109 -10.47 17.75 11.42
C ASN A 109 -11.88 17.38 10.93
N PRO A 110 -12.89 18.22 11.19
CA PRO A 110 -14.27 17.96 10.80
C PRO A 110 -14.51 18.06 9.29
N ARG A 111 -13.53 18.50 8.50
CA ARG A 111 -13.61 18.53 7.03
C ARG A 111 -12.47 17.69 6.45
N PRO A 112 -12.75 16.76 5.52
CA PRO A 112 -11.73 15.93 4.90
C PRO A 112 -10.76 16.83 4.12
N SER A 113 -9.56 16.97 4.66
CA SER A 113 -8.50 17.75 4.02
C SER A 113 -7.87 16.94 2.88
N PRO A 114 -7.31 17.59 1.84
CA PRO A 114 -6.57 16.89 0.78
C PRO A 114 -5.33 16.14 1.30
N LEU A 115 -4.97 16.37 2.57
CA LEU A 115 -3.88 15.70 3.27
C LEU A 115 -4.30 14.36 3.90
N LEU A 116 -5.60 14.04 3.97
CA LEU A 116 -6.12 12.82 4.57
C LEU A 116 -5.46 11.57 3.97
N PRO A 117 -5.34 11.42 2.64
CA PRO A 117 -4.71 10.22 2.07
C PRO A 117 -3.23 10.07 2.43
N ALA A 118 -2.50 11.18 2.47
CA ALA A 118 -1.08 11.18 2.82
C ALA A 118 -0.87 10.86 4.31
N ALA A 119 -1.75 11.36 5.18
CA ALA A 119 -1.73 11.07 6.62
C ALA A 119 -2.02 9.58 6.89
N LEU A 120 -3.07 9.02 6.28
CA LEU A 120 -3.41 7.59 6.42
C LEU A 120 -2.29 6.67 5.93
N THR A 121 -1.66 7.01 4.79
CA THR A 121 -0.50 6.28 4.27
C THR A 121 0.68 6.31 5.26
N GLY A 122 0.93 7.48 5.87
CA GLY A 122 1.96 7.63 6.90
C GLY A 122 1.68 6.81 8.16
N ILE A 123 0.42 6.83 8.62
CA ILE A 123 0.00 6.04 9.77
C ILE A 123 0.18 4.55 9.49
N ALA A 124 -0.32 4.03 8.37
CA ALA A 124 -0.14 2.62 8.00
C ALA A 124 1.34 2.21 7.95
N LYS A 125 2.21 3.08 7.43
CA LYS A 125 3.65 2.81 7.33
C LYS A 125 4.35 2.72 8.69
N PHE A 126 4.00 3.59 9.64
CA PHE A 126 4.68 3.68 10.94
C PHE A 126 3.92 3.02 12.09
N ALA A 127 2.74 2.46 11.82
CA ALA A 127 1.86 1.81 12.81
C ALA A 127 2.58 0.81 13.72
N HIS A 128 3.39 -0.07 13.14
CA HIS A 128 4.16 -1.10 13.83
C HIS A 128 5.24 -0.57 14.81
N LEU A 129 5.49 0.74 14.84
CA LEU A 129 6.47 1.39 15.73
C LEU A 129 5.82 2.08 16.93
N VAL A 130 4.50 2.01 17.07
CA VAL A 130 3.73 2.71 18.10
C VAL A 130 3.11 1.72 19.07
N ASN A 131 2.81 2.19 20.28
CA ASN A 131 2.09 1.39 21.26
C ASN A 131 0.72 0.95 20.70
N ILE A 132 0.40 -0.30 20.97
CA ILE A 132 -0.77 -1.01 20.47
C ILE A 132 -2.07 -0.36 20.99
N ASP A 133 -2.05 0.26 22.18
CA ASP A 133 -3.22 0.93 22.77
C ASP A 133 -3.76 2.09 21.91
N PHE A 134 -2.91 2.75 21.11
CA PHE A 134 -3.34 3.84 20.23
C PHE A 134 -4.25 3.37 19.08
N PHE A 135 -4.24 2.08 18.73
CA PHE A 135 -5.06 1.56 17.64
C PHE A 135 -6.56 1.61 17.94
N ARG A 136 -7.00 1.50 19.19
CA ARG A 136 -8.43 1.64 19.54
C ARG A 136 -8.93 3.04 19.26
N ASP A 137 -8.19 4.06 19.69
CA ASP A 137 -8.53 5.46 19.45
C ASP A 137 -8.50 5.79 17.96
N LEU A 138 -7.51 5.26 17.25
CA LEU A 138 -7.40 5.41 15.80
C LEU A 138 -8.58 4.76 15.08
N MET A 139 -8.96 3.55 15.47
CA MET A 139 -10.10 2.84 14.88
C MET A 139 -11.41 3.61 15.08
N LYS A 140 -11.61 4.22 16.25
CA LYS A 140 -12.75 5.09 16.52
C LYS A 140 -12.78 6.30 15.57
N VAL A 141 -11.64 6.97 15.38
CA VAL A 141 -11.52 8.11 14.45
C VAL A 141 -11.79 7.67 13.01
N LEU A 142 -11.31 6.50 12.59
CA LEU A 142 -11.58 5.98 11.25
C LEU A 142 -13.07 5.66 11.05
N LYS A 143 -13.75 5.08 12.05
CA LYS A 143 -15.21 4.86 12.00
C LYS A 143 -15.97 6.18 11.88
N GLU A 144 -15.60 7.17 12.70
CA GLU A 144 -16.21 8.51 12.68
C GLU A 144 -16.04 9.19 11.32
N LEU A 145 -14.85 9.11 10.71
CA LEU A 145 -14.60 9.64 9.36
C LEU A 145 -15.45 8.96 8.29
N ILE A 146 -15.62 7.63 8.36
CA ILE A 146 -16.46 6.89 7.41
C ILE A 146 -17.95 7.29 7.55
N SER A 147 -18.42 7.51 8.77
CA SER A 147 -19.81 7.94 9.05
C SER A 147 -20.08 9.38 8.62
N LEU A 148 -19.17 10.32 8.92
CA LEU A 148 -19.30 11.73 8.53
C LEU A 148 -19.40 11.90 7.01
N GLU A 149 -18.61 11.13 6.25
CA GLU A 149 -18.67 11.16 4.78
C GLU A 149 -19.94 10.52 4.20
N ALA A 150 -20.68 9.73 4.99
CA ALA A 150 -21.97 9.15 4.60
C ALA A 150 -23.14 10.14 4.85
N GLU A 151 -23.12 10.88 5.96
CA GLU A 151 -24.14 11.90 6.28
C GLU A 151 -24.05 13.12 5.34
N ASP A 152 -22.83 13.52 4.97
CA ASP A 152 -22.59 14.57 3.96
C ASP A 152 -23.19 14.22 2.57
N ALA A 153 -23.49 12.94 2.31
CA ALA A 153 -24.14 12.49 1.07
C ALA A 153 -25.67 12.52 1.15
N SER A 154 -26.28 12.45 2.34
CA SER A 154 -27.74 12.47 2.52
C SER A 154 -28.32 13.87 2.67
N ASP A 155 -27.54 14.83 3.21
CA ASP A 155 -27.98 16.22 3.40
C ASP A 155 -27.73 17.13 2.18
N ALA A 156 -27.15 16.58 1.10
CA ALA A 156 -26.91 17.32 -0.12
C ALA A 156 -28.16 17.33 -1.01
N GLU A 157 -28.94 18.41 -0.94
CA GLU A 157 -29.93 18.79 -1.97
C GLU A 157 -29.29 18.66 -3.38
N GLU A 158 -29.69 17.62 -4.12
CA GLU A 158 -29.67 17.31 -5.58
C GLU A 158 -28.70 18.00 -6.58
N ALA A 159 -27.70 18.79 -6.19
CA ALA A 159 -26.88 19.58 -7.11
C ALA A 159 -25.37 19.53 -6.78
N VAL A 160 -24.85 18.37 -6.38
CA VAL A 160 -23.43 18.24 -6.01
C VAL A 160 -22.64 17.37 -6.99
N GLU A 161 -21.76 18.04 -7.73
CA GLU A 161 -20.72 17.55 -8.63
C GLU A 161 -20.29 16.07 -8.40
N PRO A 162 -20.34 15.20 -9.43
CA PRO A 162 -19.93 13.78 -9.33
C PRO A 162 -18.49 13.59 -8.82
N ALA A 163 -17.64 14.59 -9.02
CA ALA A 163 -16.27 14.63 -8.51
C ALA A 163 -16.18 14.66 -6.97
N ARG A 164 -17.17 15.22 -6.25
CA ARG A 164 -17.17 15.22 -4.77
C ARG A 164 -17.50 13.84 -4.23
N ASN A 165 -18.51 13.17 -4.80
CA ASN A 165 -18.90 11.82 -4.41
C ASN A 165 -17.76 10.82 -4.66
N GLN A 166 -17.04 10.94 -5.78
CA GLN A 166 -15.86 10.11 -6.06
C GLN A 166 -14.74 10.30 -5.03
N ARG A 167 -14.48 11.53 -4.58
CA ARG A 167 -13.48 11.83 -3.53
C ARG A 167 -13.89 11.25 -2.18
N ASN A 168 -15.14 11.42 -1.77
CA ASN A 168 -15.65 10.86 -0.52
C ASN A 168 -15.56 9.33 -0.52
N THR A 169 -16.01 8.67 -1.59
CA THR A 169 -15.91 7.21 -1.73
C THR A 169 -14.46 6.72 -1.66
N ARG A 170 -13.52 7.45 -2.29
CA ARG A 170 -12.09 7.14 -2.23
C ARG A 170 -11.53 7.27 -0.81
N HIS A 171 -11.92 8.30 -0.06
CA HIS A 171 -11.50 8.48 1.33
C HIS A 171 -12.04 7.38 2.24
N ARG A 172 -13.34 7.06 2.13
CA ARG A 172 -13.97 5.93 2.86
C ARG A 172 -13.24 4.61 2.61
N LEU A 173 -12.97 4.26 1.34
CA LEU A 173 -12.21 3.06 1.00
C LEU A 173 -10.79 3.09 1.57
N LEU A 174 -10.12 4.24 1.53
CA LEU A 174 -8.78 4.37 2.08
C LEU A 174 -8.76 4.21 3.60
N CYS A 175 -9.76 4.73 4.33
CA CYS A 175 -9.94 4.51 5.75
C CYS A 175 -10.13 3.01 6.06
N ILE A 176 -10.95 2.31 5.28
CA ILE A 176 -11.18 0.85 5.43
C ILE A 176 -9.90 0.05 5.17
N VAL A 177 -9.18 0.32 4.07
CA VAL A 177 -7.90 -0.35 3.76
C VAL A 177 -6.89 -0.08 4.88
N THR A 178 -6.80 1.15 5.36
CA THR A 178 -5.90 1.52 6.45
C THR A 178 -6.27 0.80 7.75
N ALA A 179 -7.55 0.69 8.09
CA ALA A 179 -8.01 -0.06 9.26
C ALA A 179 -7.57 -1.53 9.19
N PHE A 180 -7.73 -2.17 8.03
CA PHE A 180 -7.29 -3.55 7.83
C PHE A 180 -5.76 -3.71 7.86
N ASP A 181 -5.01 -2.80 7.25
CA ASP A 181 -3.55 -2.80 7.30
C ASP A 181 -3.03 -2.63 8.74
N LEU A 182 -3.68 -1.77 9.53
CA LEU A 182 -3.31 -1.49 10.94
C LEU A 182 -3.52 -2.71 11.84
N LEU A 183 -4.59 -3.45 11.60
CA LEU A 183 -4.89 -4.67 12.34
C LEU A 183 -4.20 -5.91 11.78
N SER A 184 -3.45 -5.79 10.68
CA SER A 184 -2.61 -6.87 10.17
C SER A 184 -1.29 -6.94 10.97
N GLY A 185 -0.85 -8.15 11.34
CA GLY A 185 0.40 -8.34 12.08
C GLY A 185 0.27 -8.11 13.59
N GLN A 186 1.01 -7.16 14.17
CA GLN A 186 1.02 -6.93 15.63
C GLN A 186 -0.34 -6.43 16.18
N GLY A 187 -1.16 -5.82 15.33
CA GLY A 187 -2.51 -5.36 15.68
C GLY A 187 -3.53 -6.49 15.86
N GLU A 188 -3.25 -7.71 15.38
CA GLU A 188 -4.16 -8.86 15.50
C GLU A 188 -4.37 -9.28 16.95
N ALA A 189 -3.35 -9.08 17.80
CA ALA A 189 -3.41 -9.41 19.23
C ALA A 189 -4.49 -8.62 19.99
N LEU A 190 -4.95 -7.49 19.44
CA LEU A 190 -5.99 -6.68 20.06
C LEU A 190 -7.41 -7.22 19.88
N ASN A 191 -7.60 -8.20 18.99
CA ASN A 191 -8.90 -8.80 18.67
C ASN A 191 -10.03 -7.75 18.52
N ILE A 192 -9.74 -6.66 17.80
CA ILE A 192 -10.73 -5.59 17.53
C ILE A 192 -11.73 -6.10 16.50
N ASP A 193 -13.01 -5.92 16.78
CA ASP A 193 -14.07 -6.29 15.85
C ASP A 193 -14.06 -5.40 14.60
N LEU A 194 -13.95 -6.05 13.45
CA LEU A 194 -13.93 -5.47 12.11
C LEU A 194 -15.30 -5.52 11.42
N SER A 195 -16.33 -6.08 12.07
CA SER A 195 -17.65 -6.28 11.48
C SER A 195 -18.24 -5.00 10.89
N ASP A 196 -18.13 -3.87 11.60
CA ASP A 196 -18.61 -2.58 11.09
C ASP A 196 -17.92 -2.16 9.78
N PHE A 197 -16.60 -2.36 9.67
CA PHE A 197 -15.86 -2.02 8.45
C PHE A 197 -16.23 -2.94 7.28
N ILE A 198 -16.49 -4.22 7.56
CA ILE A 198 -16.95 -5.19 6.57
C ILE A 198 -18.35 -4.84 6.09
N THR A 199 -19.26 -4.47 6.99
CA THR A 199 -20.62 -4.01 6.64
C THR A 199 -20.57 -2.74 5.80
N GLN A 200 -19.75 -1.75 6.19
CA GLN A 200 -19.53 -0.54 5.39
C GLN A 200 -18.94 -0.87 4.01
N LEU A 201 -17.95 -1.77 3.93
CA LEU A 201 -17.39 -2.22 2.65
C LEU A 201 -18.46 -2.88 1.76
N TYR A 202 -19.32 -3.74 2.33
CA TYR A 202 -20.41 -4.39 1.61
C TYR A 202 -21.43 -3.39 1.06
N GLY A 203 -21.80 -2.38 1.87
CA GLY A 203 -22.70 -1.31 1.45
C GLY A 203 -22.12 -0.40 0.35
N MET A 204 -20.80 -0.28 0.27
CA MET A 204 -20.15 0.57 -0.76
C MET A 204 -20.08 -0.07 -2.15
N ILE A 205 -20.25 -1.39 -2.28
CA ILE A 205 -20.08 -2.09 -3.58
C ILE A 205 -21.10 -1.61 -4.62
N LEU A 206 -22.38 -1.44 -4.24
CA LEU A 206 -23.42 -1.02 -5.18
C LEU A 206 -23.29 0.46 -5.56
N PRO A 207 -23.09 1.43 -4.63
CA PRO A 207 -22.81 2.82 -5.01
C PRO A 207 -21.59 3.00 -5.92
N LEU A 208 -20.60 2.10 -5.86
CA LEU A 208 -19.43 2.13 -6.72
C LEU A 208 -19.75 1.84 -8.20
N THR A 209 -20.88 1.22 -8.52
CA THR A 209 -21.30 1.01 -9.92
C THR A 209 -21.70 2.31 -10.61
N LEU A 210 -22.07 3.33 -9.83
CA LEU A 210 -22.48 4.64 -10.34
C LEU A 210 -21.29 5.59 -10.58
N VAL A 211 -20.08 5.17 -10.21
CA VAL A 211 -18.87 5.97 -10.38
C VAL A 211 -18.32 5.75 -11.80
N ASN A 212 -18.35 6.80 -12.62
CA ASN A 212 -17.94 6.72 -14.03
C ASN A 212 -16.45 6.38 -14.26
N ASP A 213 -15.59 6.56 -13.26
CA ASP A 213 -14.14 6.40 -13.42
C ASP A 213 -13.49 5.71 -12.20
N ILE A 214 -13.79 4.42 -12.02
CA ILE A 214 -13.24 3.61 -10.92
C ILE A 214 -11.78 3.19 -11.15
N GLU A 215 -11.32 3.20 -12.40
CA GLU A 215 -9.98 2.78 -12.81
C GLU A 215 -8.99 3.95 -12.92
N SER A 216 -9.45 5.20 -12.88
CA SER A 216 -8.55 6.35 -12.88
C SER A 216 -7.56 6.31 -11.72
N VAL A 217 -6.30 6.44 -12.12
CA VAL A 217 -5.22 6.86 -11.26
C VAL A 217 -5.27 8.39 -11.24
N VAL A 218 -5.66 8.97 -10.11
CA VAL A 218 -5.61 10.44 -9.93
C VAL A 218 -4.14 10.87 -10.04
N ALA A 219 -3.71 11.33 -11.21
CA ALA A 219 -2.40 11.90 -11.40
C ALA A 219 -2.31 13.15 -10.51
N SER A 220 -1.60 13.04 -9.38
CA SER A 220 -1.24 14.20 -8.57
C SER A 220 -0.43 15.14 -9.46
N SER A 221 -1.05 16.24 -9.88
CA SER A 221 -0.49 17.40 -10.59
C SER A 221 1.04 17.40 -10.69
N ALA A 222 1.57 16.76 -11.72
CA ALA A 222 2.92 17.04 -12.18
C ALA A 222 2.86 18.38 -12.92
N PRO A 223 3.74 19.34 -12.65
CA PRO A 223 3.81 20.52 -13.49
C PRO A 223 4.26 20.05 -14.87
N SER A 224 3.45 20.35 -15.89
CA SER A 224 3.83 20.22 -17.28
C SER A 224 5.11 21.03 -17.50
N ASN A 225 6.26 20.38 -17.46
CA ASN A 225 7.51 21.02 -17.81
C ASN A 225 7.44 21.38 -19.29
N MET A 226 7.32 22.69 -19.53
CA MET A 226 7.58 23.37 -20.79
C MET A 226 8.77 22.72 -21.48
N THR A 227 8.53 22.03 -22.58
CA THR A 227 9.57 21.81 -23.59
C THR A 227 9.70 23.12 -24.35
N ALA A 228 10.61 23.96 -23.86
CA ALA A 228 11.06 25.13 -24.56
C ALA A 228 11.59 24.70 -25.94
N GLN A 229 10.93 25.20 -26.97
CA GLN A 229 11.47 25.27 -28.33
C GLN A 229 12.80 26.03 -28.27
N TYR A 230 13.90 25.35 -28.56
CA TYR A 230 15.08 26.00 -29.11
C TYR A 230 15.38 25.36 -30.46
N THR A 231 15.21 26.21 -31.46
CA THR A 231 15.66 26.03 -32.82
C THR A 231 17.18 26.09 -32.85
N THR A 232 17.85 25.10 -33.44
CA THR A 232 19.07 25.36 -34.21
C THR A 232 19.09 24.39 -35.38
N GLY A 233 18.88 24.93 -36.58
CA GLY A 233 19.09 24.20 -37.81
C GLY A 233 20.58 23.96 -38.07
N ALA A 234 20.90 22.83 -38.70
CA ALA A 234 21.97 22.73 -39.68
C ALA A 234 21.79 21.42 -40.46
N HIS A 235 21.71 21.57 -41.77
CA HIS A 235 21.69 20.52 -42.78
C HIS A 235 22.85 19.52 -42.63
N SER A 236 22.61 18.25 -42.96
CA SER A 236 23.48 17.53 -43.90
C SER A 236 22.79 16.30 -44.49
N THR A 237 22.89 16.23 -45.80
CA THR A 237 22.42 15.21 -46.73
C THR A 237 23.42 14.07 -46.87
N SER A 238 22.88 12.88 -47.14
CA SER A 238 23.33 11.87 -48.11
C SER A 238 24.69 11.14 -47.97
N ASN A 239 24.56 9.81 -48.03
CA ASN A 239 25.29 8.86 -48.89
C ASN A 239 26.62 8.20 -48.45
N SER A 240 26.47 6.89 -48.20
CA SER A 240 27.09 5.76 -48.92
C SER A 240 28.40 5.11 -48.43
N SER A 241 28.33 3.77 -48.45
CA SER A 241 29.35 2.81 -48.91
C SER A 241 30.33 2.16 -47.91
N LYS A 242 30.08 0.84 -47.70
CA LYS A 242 30.99 -0.34 -47.69
C LYS A 242 32.40 -0.25 -47.06
N ASP A 243 32.68 -1.13 -46.09
CA ASP A 243 33.69 -2.22 -46.14
C ASP A 243 33.75 -3.00 -44.80
N LYS A 244 33.49 -4.33 -44.79
CA LYS A 244 34.41 -5.48 -44.63
C LYS A 244 35.14 -5.68 -43.28
N LYS A 245 34.72 -6.77 -42.61
CA LYS A 245 35.49 -7.86 -41.94
C LYS A 245 36.66 -7.54 -40.99
N SER A 246 36.49 -8.03 -39.76
CA SER A 246 37.29 -9.08 -39.07
C SER A 246 37.97 -8.74 -37.73
N HIS A 247 37.60 -9.58 -36.74
CA HIS A 247 38.37 -10.19 -35.65
C HIS A 247 38.96 -9.37 -34.47
N SER A 248 38.52 -9.84 -33.29
CA SER A 248 39.32 -10.17 -32.10
C SER A 248 39.37 -9.16 -30.95
N SER A 249 38.70 -9.59 -29.86
CA SER A 249 39.11 -9.49 -28.46
C SER A 249 39.47 -8.12 -27.87
N THR A 250 38.62 -7.61 -26.96
CA THR A 250 39.07 -7.05 -25.66
C THR A 250 37.89 -6.70 -24.74
N THR A 251 37.87 -7.38 -23.59
CA THR A 251 37.51 -6.85 -22.25
C THR A 251 36.11 -6.27 -22.04
N SER A 252 35.17 -7.13 -21.66
CA SER A 252 33.92 -6.76 -20.98
C SER A 252 34.22 -6.23 -19.57
N ILE A 253 34.10 -4.91 -19.41
CA ILE A 253 34.14 -4.24 -18.10
C ILE A 253 32.71 -4.23 -17.56
N ASN A 254 32.52 -4.85 -16.39
CA ASN A 254 31.30 -4.80 -15.60
C ASN A 254 30.91 -3.34 -15.29
N SER A 255 29.84 -2.85 -15.92
CA SER A 255 29.16 -1.62 -15.47
C SER A 255 28.19 -1.98 -14.36
N VAL A 256 28.65 -1.68 -13.14
CA VAL A 256 27.91 -1.77 -11.89
C VAL A 256 26.64 -0.92 -11.97
N SER A 257 25.56 -1.52 -11.50
CA SER A 257 24.23 -0.99 -11.21
C SER A 257 24.14 0.53 -11.01
N SER A 258 23.50 1.21 -11.97
CA SER A 258 22.91 2.53 -11.75
C SER A 258 21.54 2.36 -11.11
N SER A 259 21.43 2.86 -9.89
CA SER A 259 20.21 3.10 -9.12
C SER A 259 19.01 3.48 -10.00
N SER A 260 17.95 2.69 -9.92
CA SER A 260 16.66 2.98 -10.54
C SER A 260 16.16 4.37 -10.08
N PRO A 261 15.74 5.25 -11.00
CA PRO A 261 15.22 6.56 -10.64
C PRO A 261 13.94 6.44 -9.81
N LEU A 262 13.81 7.37 -8.87
CA LEU A 262 12.68 7.63 -7.97
C LEU A 262 11.33 7.56 -8.70
N THR A 263 10.69 6.40 -8.70
CA THR A 263 9.31 6.25 -9.16
C THR A 263 8.44 6.15 -7.92
N ILE A 264 7.83 7.28 -7.54
CA ILE A 264 6.73 7.28 -6.57
C ILE A 264 5.63 6.40 -7.21
N PRO A 265 5.19 5.30 -6.57
CA PRO A 265 4.12 4.50 -7.14
C PRO A 265 2.88 5.40 -7.30
N PRO A 266 2.19 5.34 -8.45
CA PRO A 266 1.00 6.14 -8.67
C PRO A 266 -0.02 5.88 -7.55
N PRO A 267 -0.79 6.89 -7.14
CA PRO A 267 -1.81 6.68 -6.11
C PRO A 267 -2.81 5.62 -6.59
N PRO A 268 -3.19 4.66 -5.74
CA PRO A 268 -4.00 3.52 -6.15
C PRO A 268 -5.34 3.97 -6.73
N SER A 269 -5.87 3.29 -7.74
CA SER A 269 -7.21 3.57 -8.25
C SER A 269 -8.29 3.21 -7.21
N ILE A 270 -9.55 3.58 -7.46
CA ILE A 270 -10.67 3.19 -6.57
C ILE A 270 -10.84 1.67 -6.62
N SER A 271 -10.74 1.07 -7.81
CA SER A 271 -10.79 -0.39 -7.98
C SER A 271 -9.65 -1.08 -7.21
N ASP A 272 -8.42 -0.54 -7.25
CA ASP A 272 -7.30 -1.10 -6.47
C ASP A 272 -7.55 -1.07 -4.96
N LEU A 273 -8.12 0.03 -4.45
CA LEU A 273 -8.47 0.13 -3.02
C LEU A 273 -9.56 -0.86 -2.64
N LEU A 274 -10.60 -0.99 -3.46
CA LEU A 274 -11.70 -1.94 -3.25
C LEU A 274 -11.18 -3.38 -3.20
N PHE A 275 -10.48 -3.82 -4.25
CA PHE A 275 -9.99 -5.20 -4.33
C PHE A 275 -8.93 -5.49 -3.27
N ARG A 276 -8.10 -4.51 -2.91
CA ARG A 276 -7.17 -4.66 -1.78
C ARG A 276 -7.94 -4.89 -0.47
N ALA A 277 -8.99 -4.10 -0.19
CA ALA A 277 -9.82 -4.30 0.99
C ALA A 277 -10.49 -5.69 0.99
N LEU A 278 -11.08 -6.09 -0.13
CA LEU A 278 -11.72 -7.40 -0.29
C LEU A 278 -10.74 -8.56 -0.09
N HIS A 279 -9.56 -8.49 -0.69
CA HIS A 279 -8.53 -9.51 -0.49
C HIS A 279 -8.09 -9.59 0.96
N THR A 280 -7.99 -8.46 1.68
CA THR A 280 -7.68 -8.52 3.11
C THR A 280 -8.79 -9.20 3.92
N VAL A 281 -10.07 -8.89 3.64
CA VAL A 281 -11.22 -9.50 4.34
C VAL A 281 -11.30 -11.02 4.12
N PHE A 282 -10.97 -11.50 2.92
CA PHE A 282 -11.04 -12.93 2.56
C PHE A 282 -9.68 -13.64 2.52
N SER A 283 -8.63 -12.99 3.06
CA SER A 283 -7.31 -13.58 3.22
C SER A 283 -7.32 -14.55 4.41
N PRO A 284 -6.65 -15.71 4.32
CA PRO A 284 -6.50 -16.63 5.45
C PRO A 284 -5.69 -16.04 6.63
N ARG A 285 -5.16 -14.82 6.50
CA ARG A 285 -4.28 -14.16 7.47
C ARG A 285 -4.98 -13.17 8.41
N THR A 286 -6.27 -12.85 8.21
CA THR A 286 -6.98 -11.93 9.13
C THR A 286 -7.45 -12.65 10.39
N GLY A 287 -6.56 -12.70 11.39
CA GLY A 287 -6.86 -13.01 12.79
C GLY A 287 -7.07 -14.49 13.10
N GLY A 288 -6.73 -14.90 14.32
CA GLY A 288 -6.97 -16.24 14.88
C GLY A 288 -8.44 -16.65 15.04
N SER A 289 -9.34 -16.09 14.23
CA SER A 289 -10.73 -16.47 14.10
C SER A 289 -10.90 -17.21 12.76
N THR A 290 -11.55 -18.36 12.82
CA THR A 290 -12.00 -19.21 11.72
C THR A 290 -12.24 -18.45 10.41
N ALA A 291 -11.82 -19.05 9.29
CA ALA A 291 -12.11 -18.58 7.92
C ALA A 291 -13.48 -17.89 7.82
N ALA A 292 -13.54 -16.77 7.07
CA ALA A 292 -14.76 -15.96 6.93
C ALA A 292 -15.99 -16.87 6.73
N PRO A 293 -17.08 -16.64 7.50
CA PRO A 293 -18.19 -17.57 7.49
C PRO A 293 -18.80 -17.68 6.08
N PRO A 294 -19.30 -18.86 5.66
CA PRO A 294 -19.72 -19.07 4.28
C PRO A 294 -20.78 -18.07 3.78
N TRP A 295 -21.70 -17.62 4.65
CA TRP A 295 -22.71 -16.62 4.30
C TRP A 295 -22.10 -15.28 3.86
N ARG A 296 -20.94 -14.90 4.43
CA ARG A 296 -20.25 -13.65 4.07
C ARG A 296 -19.69 -13.74 2.66
N SER A 297 -19.04 -14.86 2.33
CA SER A 297 -18.57 -15.13 0.98
C SER A 297 -19.73 -15.11 -0.01
N ALA A 298 -20.85 -15.76 0.30
CA ALA A 298 -22.03 -15.79 -0.57
C ALA A 298 -22.62 -14.38 -0.81
N ALA A 299 -22.77 -13.57 0.25
CA ALA A 299 -23.29 -12.20 0.16
C ALA A 299 -22.41 -11.31 -0.72
N PHE A 300 -21.10 -11.29 -0.43
CA PHE A 300 -20.15 -10.50 -1.22
C PHE A 300 -20.08 -10.99 -2.66
N SER A 301 -20.03 -12.30 -2.91
CA SER A 301 -20.02 -12.84 -4.27
C SER A 301 -21.24 -12.39 -5.05
N LYS A 302 -22.45 -12.53 -4.48
CA LYS A 302 -23.69 -12.09 -5.15
C LYS A 302 -23.62 -10.61 -5.51
N ARG A 303 -23.30 -9.76 -4.54
CA ARG A 303 -23.26 -8.30 -4.74
C ARG A 303 -22.16 -7.86 -5.71
N LEU A 304 -20.99 -8.51 -5.68
CA LEU A 304 -19.89 -8.27 -6.62
C LEU A 304 -20.28 -8.65 -8.05
N LEU A 305 -20.97 -9.78 -8.24
CA LEU A 305 -21.46 -10.18 -9.56
C LEU A 305 -22.50 -9.20 -10.10
N THR A 306 -23.41 -8.70 -9.24
CA THR A 306 -24.33 -7.62 -9.61
C THR A 306 -23.57 -6.35 -10.00
N ALA A 307 -22.52 -5.99 -9.27
CA ALA A 307 -21.71 -4.81 -9.59
C ALA A 307 -20.87 -4.97 -10.87
N ALA A 308 -20.38 -6.18 -11.14
CA ALA A 308 -19.57 -6.50 -12.32
C ALA A 308 -20.33 -6.29 -13.64
N LEU A 309 -21.66 -6.33 -13.64
CA LEU A 309 -22.50 -5.97 -14.80
C LEU A 309 -22.31 -4.52 -15.25
N HIS A 310 -21.86 -3.64 -14.35
CA HIS A 310 -21.75 -2.20 -14.58
C HIS A 310 -20.29 -1.71 -14.63
N TRP A 311 -19.33 -2.58 -14.31
CA TRP A 311 -17.92 -2.19 -14.24
C TRP A 311 -17.18 -2.35 -15.58
N PRO A 312 -16.08 -1.62 -15.79
CA PRO A 312 -15.20 -1.84 -16.92
C PRO A 312 -14.56 -3.23 -16.87
N PRO A 313 -14.03 -3.73 -18.01
CA PRO A 313 -13.56 -5.11 -18.14
C PRO A 313 -12.51 -5.52 -17.10
N SER A 314 -11.53 -4.66 -16.77
CA SER A 314 -10.47 -5.01 -15.82
C SER A 314 -11.01 -5.19 -14.40
N SER A 315 -11.91 -4.32 -13.96
CA SER A 315 -12.58 -4.44 -12.66
C SER A 315 -13.56 -5.62 -12.60
N ALA A 316 -14.30 -5.89 -13.69
CA ALA A 316 -15.18 -7.05 -13.80
C ALA A 316 -14.41 -8.38 -13.73
N LEU A 317 -13.27 -8.50 -14.43
CA LEU A 317 -12.41 -9.68 -14.36
C LEU A 317 -11.92 -9.94 -12.93
N ARG A 318 -11.43 -8.91 -12.23
CA ARG A 318 -11.01 -9.04 -10.83
C ARG A 318 -12.14 -9.47 -9.91
N ALA A 319 -13.37 -9.05 -10.18
CA ALA A 319 -14.55 -9.50 -9.43
C ALA A 319 -14.82 -11.00 -9.68
N LEU A 320 -14.78 -11.44 -10.94
CA LEU A 320 -14.95 -12.85 -11.31
C LEU A 320 -13.86 -13.73 -10.71
N ASP A 321 -12.59 -13.32 -10.79
CA ASP A 321 -11.45 -14.04 -10.21
C ASP A 321 -11.60 -14.17 -8.68
N LEU A 322 -12.00 -13.10 -7.99
CA LEU A 322 -12.26 -13.15 -6.56
C LEU A 322 -13.41 -14.10 -6.22
N VAL A 323 -14.51 -14.08 -7.00
CA VAL A 323 -15.65 -14.98 -6.80
C VAL A 323 -15.25 -16.44 -7.03
N HIS A 324 -14.43 -16.71 -8.05
CA HIS A 324 -13.85 -18.03 -8.29
C HIS A 324 -13.08 -18.53 -7.06
N ASP A 325 -12.18 -17.71 -6.52
CA ASP A 325 -11.41 -18.05 -5.31
C ASP A 325 -12.32 -18.28 -4.09
N LEU A 326 -13.43 -17.55 -3.97
CA LEU A 326 -14.38 -17.70 -2.87
C LEU A 326 -15.19 -19.00 -2.97
N ILE A 327 -15.59 -19.40 -4.19
CA ILE A 327 -16.27 -20.67 -4.45
C ILE A 327 -15.32 -21.84 -4.18
N ALA A 328 -14.08 -21.77 -4.68
CA ALA A 328 -13.07 -22.80 -4.44
C ALA A 328 -12.78 -23.00 -2.95
N LYS A 329 -12.80 -21.93 -2.15
CA LYS A 329 -12.63 -22.00 -0.68
C LYS A 329 -13.89 -22.50 0.05
N ASN A 330 -15.08 -22.29 -0.49
CA ASN A 330 -16.35 -22.57 0.18
C ASN A 330 -17.29 -23.35 -0.75
N PRO A 331 -17.23 -24.70 -0.76
CA PRO A 331 -18.07 -25.53 -1.65
C PRO A 331 -19.57 -25.29 -1.52
N LYS A 332 -20.05 -24.78 -0.38
CA LYS A 332 -21.46 -24.39 -0.18
C LYS A 332 -21.93 -23.31 -1.16
N LEU A 333 -21.04 -22.51 -1.74
CA LEU A 333 -21.38 -21.51 -2.75
C LEU A 333 -21.63 -22.14 -4.13
N GLU A 334 -21.18 -23.37 -4.38
CA GLU A 334 -21.44 -24.09 -5.64
C GLU A 334 -22.95 -24.29 -5.86
N ALA A 335 -23.73 -24.45 -4.78
CA ALA A 335 -25.18 -24.50 -4.84
C ALA A 335 -25.82 -23.25 -5.46
N LEU A 336 -25.14 -22.09 -5.41
CA LEU A 336 -25.63 -20.83 -6.00
C LEU A 336 -25.41 -20.75 -7.52
N LEU A 337 -24.60 -21.66 -8.09
CA LEU A 337 -24.43 -21.82 -9.53
C LEU A 337 -25.57 -22.63 -10.16
N SER A 338 -26.17 -23.56 -9.39
CA SER A 338 -27.30 -24.36 -9.85
C SER A 338 -28.64 -23.68 -9.58
N THR A 339 -29.64 -24.00 -10.41
CA THR A 339 -31.03 -23.55 -10.24
C THR A 339 -31.98 -24.66 -9.76
N GLU A 340 -31.48 -25.89 -9.64
CA GLU A 340 -32.31 -27.09 -9.48
C GLU A 340 -32.60 -27.44 -8.00
N ASP A 341 -31.62 -27.27 -7.10
CA ASP A 341 -31.74 -27.64 -5.68
C ASP A 341 -31.94 -26.41 -4.76
N ARG A 342 -33.07 -25.71 -4.93
CA ARG A 342 -33.40 -24.56 -4.05
C ARG A 342 -34.18 -25.00 -2.82
N ILE A 343 -33.47 -25.17 -1.71
CA ILE A 343 -34.09 -25.09 -0.38
C ILE A 343 -34.52 -23.64 -0.19
N PHE A 344 -35.82 -23.40 0.03
CA PHE A 344 -36.39 -22.07 0.16
C PHE A 344 -35.96 -21.42 1.49
N ASP A 345 -34.79 -20.79 1.52
CA ASP A 345 -34.23 -20.08 2.69
C ASP A 345 -34.50 -18.56 2.65
N GLY A 346 -35.73 -18.19 2.29
CA GLY A 346 -36.16 -16.80 2.15
C GLY A 346 -35.77 -16.14 0.82
N ILE A 347 -35.95 -14.81 0.76
CA ILE A 347 -35.75 -13.98 -0.44
C ILE A 347 -34.49 -13.12 -0.24
N TYR A 348 -33.60 -13.11 -1.24
CA TYR A 348 -32.43 -12.23 -1.25
C TYR A 348 -32.84 -10.75 -1.26
N ARG A 349 -32.24 -9.98 -0.35
CA ARG A 349 -32.51 -8.55 -0.15
C ARG A 349 -31.31 -7.72 -0.59
N ALA A 350 -31.36 -7.23 -1.83
CA ALA A 350 -30.31 -6.39 -2.40
C ALA A 350 -30.23 -5.00 -1.73
N ASP A 351 -31.35 -4.52 -1.19
CA ASP A 351 -31.53 -3.24 -0.48
C ASP A 351 -30.83 -3.17 0.87
N VAL A 352 -30.49 -4.32 1.46
CA VAL A 352 -29.91 -4.40 2.80
C VAL A 352 -28.39 -4.35 2.75
N ASP A 353 -27.78 -3.34 3.36
CA ASP A 353 -26.32 -3.16 3.41
C ASP A 353 -25.61 -3.95 4.51
N ASP A 354 -26.29 -4.93 5.10
CA ASP A 354 -25.71 -5.90 6.02
C ASP A 354 -25.58 -7.28 5.34
N PRO A 355 -24.35 -7.82 5.18
CA PRO A 355 -24.16 -9.13 4.58
C PRO A 355 -24.78 -10.28 5.38
N GLN A 356 -25.04 -10.10 6.68
CA GLN A 356 -25.71 -11.12 7.53
C GLN A 356 -27.21 -11.18 7.28
N LEU A 357 -27.83 -10.05 6.93
CA LEU A 357 -29.29 -9.91 6.84
C LEU A 357 -29.82 -9.92 5.40
N CYS A 358 -28.92 -9.97 4.40
CA CYS A 358 -29.31 -9.95 2.98
C CYS A 358 -29.85 -11.28 2.45
N HIS A 359 -29.80 -12.37 3.23
CA HIS A 359 -30.19 -13.73 2.82
C HIS A 359 -29.54 -14.19 1.50
N PRO A 360 -28.21 -14.33 1.46
CA PRO A 360 -27.48 -14.56 0.21
C PRO A 360 -27.76 -15.91 -0.46
N TYR A 361 -28.25 -16.90 0.30
CA TYR A 361 -28.65 -18.21 -0.24
C TYR A 361 -30.05 -18.24 -0.85
N GLY A 362 -30.85 -17.17 -0.67
CA GLY A 362 -32.18 -17.03 -1.27
C GLY A 362 -32.17 -16.64 -2.75
N THR A 363 -31.02 -16.73 -3.45
CA THR A 363 -30.85 -16.38 -4.86
C THR A 363 -29.82 -17.31 -5.53
N ALA A 364 -29.74 -17.27 -6.86
CA ALA A 364 -28.63 -17.85 -7.64
C ALA A 364 -27.75 -16.75 -8.26
N PHE A 365 -26.58 -17.13 -8.79
CA PHE A 365 -25.64 -16.28 -9.52
C PHE A 365 -26.04 -16.10 -10.99
N TRP A 366 -27.27 -15.62 -11.23
CA TRP A 366 -27.81 -15.41 -12.58
C TRP A 366 -27.04 -14.34 -13.40
N GLU A 367 -26.32 -13.45 -12.73
CA GLU A 367 -25.49 -12.42 -13.38
C GLU A 367 -24.41 -13.04 -14.26
N LEU A 368 -23.90 -14.21 -13.88
CA LEU A 368 -22.89 -14.93 -14.66
C LEU A 368 -23.40 -15.27 -16.07
N GLN A 369 -24.66 -15.67 -16.21
CA GLN A 369 -25.26 -15.93 -17.52
C GLN A 369 -25.34 -14.67 -18.37
N THR A 370 -25.62 -13.53 -17.75
CA THR A 370 -25.70 -12.23 -18.44
C THR A 370 -24.32 -11.76 -18.85
N LEU A 371 -23.31 -11.89 -17.98
CA LEU A 371 -21.92 -11.58 -18.28
C LEU A 371 -21.37 -12.47 -19.38
N ALA A 372 -21.64 -13.78 -19.34
CA ALA A 372 -21.20 -14.75 -20.34
C ALA A 372 -21.76 -14.46 -21.74
N THR A 373 -23.02 -14.03 -21.84
CA THR A 373 -23.68 -13.85 -23.15
C THR A 373 -23.56 -12.45 -23.72
N SER A 374 -23.60 -11.42 -22.86
CA SER A 374 -23.89 -10.05 -23.28
C SER A 374 -22.76 -9.06 -23.00
N HIS A 375 -21.72 -9.43 -22.25
CA HIS A 375 -20.62 -8.52 -21.94
C HIS A 375 -19.80 -8.18 -23.20
N ILE A 376 -19.34 -6.94 -23.32
CA ILE A 376 -18.64 -6.43 -24.51
C ILE A 376 -17.29 -7.14 -24.71
N ASP A 377 -16.50 -7.24 -23.63
CA ASP A 377 -15.19 -7.87 -23.65
C ASP A 377 -15.27 -9.41 -23.68
N PRO A 378 -14.58 -10.09 -24.62
CA PRO A 378 -14.58 -11.56 -24.72
C PRO A 378 -13.95 -12.25 -23.52
N SER A 379 -12.92 -11.65 -22.89
CA SER A 379 -12.22 -12.26 -21.76
C SER A 379 -13.16 -12.38 -20.56
N VAL A 380 -13.99 -11.36 -20.32
CA VAL A 380 -15.03 -11.39 -19.27
C VAL A 380 -16.08 -12.47 -19.57
N ARG A 381 -16.49 -12.61 -20.84
CA ARG A 381 -17.44 -13.67 -21.23
C ARG A 381 -16.87 -15.05 -20.93
N THR A 382 -15.65 -15.33 -21.37
CA THR A 382 -14.97 -16.60 -21.13
C THR A 382 -14.75 -16.86 -19.63
N ALA A 383 -14.37 -15.85 -18.85
CA ALA A 383 -14.22 -15.98 -17.40
C ALA A 383 -15.56 -16.32 -16.71
N ALA A 384 -16.66 -15.69 -17.12
CA ALA A 384 -18.00 -15.99 -16.61
C ALA A 384 -18.49 -17.40 -17.03
N GLU A 385 -18.22 -17.83 -18.26
CA GLU A 385 -18.51 -19.20 -18.73
C GLU A 385 -17.74 -20.27 -17.94
N ASN A 386 -16.46 -20.02 -17.66
CA ASN A 386 -15.63 -20.91 -16.85
C ASN A 386 -16.20 -21.06 -15.43
N LEU A 387 -16.69 -19.96 -14.86
CA LEU A 387 -17.34 -19.94 -13.54
C LEU A 387 -18.69 -20.67 -13.52
N LEU A 388 -19.50 -20.53 -14.57
CA LEU A 388 -20.77 -21.25 -14.70
C LEU A 388 -20.56 -22.76 -14.76
N ASN A 389 -19.51 -23.19 -15.47
CA ASN A 389 -19.16 -24.60 -15.60
C ASN A 389 -18.25 -25.11 -14.48
N TYR A 390 -18.05 -24.31 -13.43
CA TYR A 390 -17.24 -24.72 -12.29
C TYR A 390 -17.87 -25.93 -11.61
N ASN A 391 -17.07 -26.98 -11.42
CA ASN A 391 -17.46 -28.16 -10.66
C ASN A 391 -16.30 -28.52 -9.74
N SER A 392 -16.56 -28.65 -8.44
CA SER A 392 -15.53 -28.99 -7.46
C SER A 392 -14.81 -30.32 -7.74
N THR A 393 -15.41 -31.19 -8.56
CA THR A 393 -14.88 -32.50 -8.97
C THR A 393 -13.75 -32.41 -10.01
N SER A 394 -13.64 -31.32 -10.78
CA SER A 394 -12.61 -31.16 -11.83
C SER A 394 -11.32 -30.49 -11.36
N ALA A 395 -11.29 -29.92 -10.15
CA ALA A 395 -10.14 -29.23 -9.58
C ALA A 395 -9.18 -30.13 -8.78
N SER A 396 -9.49 -31.42 -8.63
CA SER A 396 -8.75 -32.39 -7.81
C SER A 396 -7.85 -33.35 -8.61
N HIS A 397 -7.56 -33.04 -9.88
CA HIS A 397 -6.68 -33.83 -10.74
C HIS A 397 -5.42 -33.09 -11.18
#